data_AF-A0AAD1YHQ0-F1
#
_entry.id   AF-A0AAD1YHQ0-F1
#
_cell.length_a   1.000
_cell.length_b   1.000
_cell.length_c   1.000
_cell.angle_alpha   90.00
_cell.angle_beta   90.00
_cell.angle_gamma   90.00
#
_symmetry.space_group_name_H-M   'P 1'
#
loop_
_entity.id
_entity.type
_entity.pdbx_description
1 polymer ?
#
loop_
_entity_poly.entity_id
_entity_poly.type
_entity_poly.pdbx_seq_one_letter_code
_entity_poly.pdbx_strand_id
1 'polypeptide(L)' 'MRGLLDPEVDFVLKNIFGSLKYPKVLISYLHADLKPVNKIKSVEIKVWH' A
#
# COMPACT_ATOMS: atom_id res chain seq x y z
N MET A 1 -7.53 -5.62 19.49
CA MET A 1 -6.61 -4.71 18.78
C MET A 1 -6.54 -5.16 17.33
N ARG A 2 -6.70 -4.23 16.38
CA ARG A 2 -6.83 -4.49 14.94
C ARG A 2 -5.55 -5.13 14.40
N GLY A 3 -5.61 -6.40 14.00
CA GLY A 3 -4.68 -6.97 13.03
C GLY A 3 -5.09 -6.44 11.66
N LEU A 4 -4.52 -5.30 11.27
CA LEU A 4 -4.76 -4.68 9.99
C LEU A 4 -4.11 -5.54 8.90
N LEU A 5 -4.94 -6.06 8.00
CA LEU A 5 -4.63 -6.78 6.76
C LEU A 5 -4.43 -8.28 6.91
N ASP A 6 -5.05 -9.01 5.99
CA ASP A 6 -4.90 -10.46 5.82
C ASP A 6 -3.42 -10.82 5.61
N PRO A 7 -2.91 -11.96 6.14
CA PRO A 7 -1.50 -12.34 6.04
C PRO A 7 -0.98 -12.38 4.60
N GLU A 8 -1.83 -12.73 3.64
CA GLU A 8 -1.51 -12.73 2.22
C GLU A 8 -1.31 -11.29 1.69
N VAL A 9 -2.18 -10.38 2.11
CA VAL A 9 -2.11 -8.96 1.74
C VAL A 9 -0.87 -8.32 2.38
N ASP A 10 -0.59 -8.62 3.65
CA ASP A 10 0.63 -8.17 4.34
C ASP A 10 1.91 -8.73 3.68
N PHE A 11 1.91 -9.99 3.24
CA PHE A 11 3.03 -10.59 2.51
C PHE A 11 3.25 -9.92 1.15
N VAL A 12 2.19 -9.70 0.39
CA VAL A 12 2.26 -8.99 -0.90
C VAL A 12 2.71 -7.56 -0.68
N LEU A 13 2.21 -6.88 0.35
CA LEU A 13 2.62 -5.52 0.68
C LEU A 13 4.09 -5.45 1.08
N LYS A 14 4.58 -6.36 1.91
CA LYS A 14 5.99 -6.39 2.31
C LYS A 14 6.92 -6.79 1.16
N ASN A 15 6.52 -7.68 0.27
CA ASN A 15 7.38 -8.11 -0.84
C ASN A 15 7.35 -7.13 -2.04
N ILE A 16 6.21 -6.55 -2.36
CA ILE A 16 6.06 -5.62 -3.49
C ILE A 16 6.34 -4.17 -3.06
N PHE A 17 5.88 -3.77 -1.86
CA PHE A 17 5.99 -2.40 -1.34
C PHE A 17 6.95 -2.24 -0.16
N GLY A 18 7.43 -3.32 0.45
CA GLY A 18 8.32 -3.27 1.62
C GLY A 18 9.76 -2.88 1.29
N SER A 19 10.14 -2.83 0.01
CA SER A 19 11.21 -1.91 -0.40
C SER A 19 10.55 -0.61 -0.86
N LEU A 20 10.80 0.47 -0.13
CA LEU A 20 10.39 1.86 -0.40
C LEU A 20 10.78 2.38 -1.80
N LYS A 21 11.34 1.53 -2.67
CA LYS A 21 11.81 1.84 -4.01
C LYS A 21 10.68 2.10 -5.02
N TYR A 22 9.44 1.70 -4.75
CA TYR A 22 8.36 1.75 -5.76
C TYR A 22 7.02 2.33 -5.29
N PRO A 23 6.99 3.57 -4.76
CA PRO A 23 5.74 4.22 -4.33
C PRO A 23 4.71 4.39 -5.46
N LYS A 24 5.17 4.46 -6.73
CA LYS A 24 4.29 4.54 -7.90
C LYS A 24 3.43 3.29 -8.10
N VAL A 25 3.97 2.11 -7.83
CA VAL A 25 3.23 0.84 -7.97
C VAL A 25 2.10 0.78 -6.93
N LEU A 26 2.36 1.27 -5.72
CA LEU A 26 1.35 1.34 -4.67
C LEU A 26 0.22 2.30 -5.04
N ILE A 27 0.56 3.48 -5.58
CA ILE A 27 -0.43 4.43 -6.08
C ILE A 27 -1.28 3.81 -7.20
N SER A 28 -0.66 3.12 -8.16
CA SER A 28 -1.39 2.44 -9.24
C SER A 28 -2.34 1.35 -8.73
N TYR A 29 -1.88 0.53 -7.77
CA TYR A 29 -2.73 -0.46 -7.11
C TYR A 29 -3.93 0.21 -6.43
N LEU A 30 -3.69 1.25 -5.63
CA LEU A 30 -4.75 1.96 -4.91
C LEU A 30 -5.72 2.67 -5.86
N HIS A 31 -5.27 3.18 -7.01
CA HIS A 31 -6.18 3.73 -8.03
C HIS A 31 -7.07 2.66 -8.65
N ALA A 32 -6.53 1.46 -8.90
CA ALA A 32 -7.29 0.36 -9.49
C ALA A 32 -8.33 -0.21 -8.50
N ASP A 33 -7.94 -0.38 -7.24
CA ASP A 33 -8.76 -0.99 -6.18
C ASP A 33 -9.81 0.00 -5.64
N LEU A 34 -9.38 1.20 -5.24
CA LEU A 34 -10.26 2.18 -4.57
C LEU A 34 -11.03 3.07 -5.56
N LYS A 35 -10.62 3.13 -6.84
CA LYS A 35 -11.17 4.02 -7.88
C LYS A 35 -11.49 5.43 -7.36
N PRO A 36 -10.52 6.10 -6.70
CA PRO A 36 -10.81 7.32 -5.97
C PRO A 36 -11.17 8.47 -6.92
N VAL A 37 -12.20 9.24 -6.58
CA VAL A 37 -12.59 10.45 -7.33
C VAL A 37 -11.44 11.46 -7.39
N ASN A 38 -10.69 11.58 -6.28
CA ASN A 38 -9.48 12.39 -6.21
C ASN A 38 -8.24 11.53 -6.39
N LYS A 39 -7.40 11.88 -7.36
CA LYS A 39 -6.16 11.14 -7.64
C LYS A 39 -5.19 11.24 -6.46
N ILE A 40 -4.80 10.08 -5.93
CA ILE A 40 -3.68 9.95 -4.97
C ILE A 40 -2.39 10.41 -5.66
N LYS A 41 -1.71 11.39 -5.07
CA LYS A 41 -0.46 11.98 -5.62
C LYS A 41 0.81 11.45 -4.95
N SER A 42 0.70 11.04 -3.69
CA SER A 42 1.81 10.55 -2.87
C SER A 42 1.28 9.59 -1.83
N VAL A 43 2.12 8.65 -1.42
CA VAL A 43 1.83 7.66 -0.37
C VAL A 43 3.03 7.60 0.58
N GLU A 44 2.76 7.56 1.88
CA GLU A 44 3.75 7.38 2.93
C GLU A 44 3.38 6.11 3.71
N ILE A 45 4.33 5.19 3.85
CA ILE A 45 4.15 3.97 4.64
C ILE A 45 4.77 4.22 6.01
N LYS A 46 3.94 4.23 7.07
CA LYS A 46 4.40 4.31 8.45
C LYS A 46 4.48 2.92 9.05
N VAL A 47 5.69 2.42 9.23
CA VAL A 47 5.95 1.20 10.02
C VAL A 47 6.11 1.63 11.47
N TRP A 48 5.20 1.18 12.33
CA TRP A 48 5.30 1.35 13.77
C TRP A 48 6.06 0.15 14.33
N HIS A 49 7.09 0.41 15.17
CA HIS A 49 7.81 -0.62 15.94
C HIS A 49 7.06 -0.96 17.22
#